data_AF-A0A212K993-F1
#
_entry.id   AF-A0A212K993-F1
#
_cell.length_a   1.000
_cell.length_b   1.000
_cell.length_c   1.000
_cell.angle_alpha   90.00
_cell.angle_beta   90.00
_cell.angle_gamma   90.00
#
_symmetry.space_group_name_H-M   'P 1'
#
loop_
_entity.id
_entity.type
_entity.pdbx_description
1 polymer ?
#
loop_
_entity_poly.entity_id
_entity_poly.type
_entity_poly.pdbx_seq_one_letter_code
_entity_poly.pdbx_strand_id
1 'polypeptide(L)'
;MNITTAQIKEIKTAFAKLKPVKVTLDGNRSLTVKEAIRALAPTLERMKKRGFDTQEIAEKLHEKGLDIKPPTLAKYLNEFRRGKDRKTDTPPPPVETKKVALAPQPNRPATVKPGEFVITPDTPLDEL
;
A
#
# COMPACT_ATOMS: atom_id res chain seq x y z
N MET A 1 20.16 15.71 30.67
CA MET A 1 20.93 14.55 30.16
C MET A 1 21.20 14.82 28.69
N ASN A 2 22.46 14.88 28.27
CA ASN A 2 22.84 15.48 26.98
C ASN A 2 23.40 14.37 26.10
N ILE A 3 22.71 14.08 24.99
CA ILE A 3 23.15 13.08 24.02
C ILE A 3 24.20 13.74 23.13
N THR A 4 25.41 13.19 23.12
CA THR A 4 26.51 13.73 22.32
C THR A 4 26.49 13.17 20.90
N THR A 5 27.04 13.91 19.94
CA THR A 5 27.17 13.48 18.54
C THR A 5 28.06 12.24 18.38
N ALA A 6 29.02 12.03 19.29
CA ALA A 6 29.83 10.82 19.35
C ALA A 6 28.98 9.58 19.68
N GLN A 7 28.11 9.68 20.69
CA GLN A 7 27.18 8.60 21.04
C GLN A 7 26.23 8.24 19.89
N ILE A 8 25.74 9.23 19.14
CA ILE A 8 24.88 8.97 17.97
C ILE A 8 25.63 8.22 16.86
N LYS A 9 26.90 8.56 16.61
CA LYS A 9 27.73 7.85 15.62
C LYS A 9 27.96 6.41 16.04
N GLU A 10 28.27 6.17 17.31
CA GLU A 10 28.49 4.84 17.86
C GLU A 10 27.22 3.97 17.78
N ILE A 11 26.06 4.52 18.12
CA ILE A 11 24.76 3.84 18.00
C ILE A 11 24.48 3.47 16.53
N LYS A 12 24.69 4.38 15.57
CA LYS A 12 24.50 4.09 14.15
C LYS A 12 25.41 2.95 13.68
N THR A 13 26.67 2.95 14.09
CA THR A 13 27.62 1.88 13.76
C THR A 13 27.23 0.55 14.40
N ALA A 14 26.75 0.55 15.64
CA ALA A 14 26.25 -0.64 16.31
C ALA A 14 25.02 -1.22 15.60
N PHE A 15 24.07 -0.36 15.19
CA PHE A 15 22.86 -0.78 14.48
C PHE A 15 23.15 -1.28 13.06
N ALA A 16 24.16 -0.73 12.37
CA ALA A 16 24.59 -1.23 11.07
C ALA A 16 25.22 -2.63 11.14
N LYS A 17 25.83 -2.99 12.27
CA LYS A 17 26.41 -4.33 12.51
C LYS A 17 25.34 -5.37 12.90
N LEU A 18 24.21 -4.92 13.44
CA LEU A 18 23.09 -5.79 13.75
C LEU A 18 22.40 -6.19 12.44
N LYS A 19 22.46 -7.48 12.11
CA LYS A 19 21.63 -8.02 11.03
C LYS A 19 20.16 -7.86 11.44
N PRO A 20 19.28 -7.36 10.56
CA PRO A 20 17.85 -7.40 10.83
C PRO A 20 17.47 -8.86 11.04
N VAL A 21 17.03 -9.19 12.25
CA VAL A 21 16.42 -10.48 12.53
C VAL A 21 15.17 -10.51 11.66
N LYS A 22 15.22 -11.26 10.56
CA LYS A 22 13.99 -11.60 9.84
C LYS A 22 13.11 -12.24 10.90
N VAL A 23 11.95 -11.65 11.15
CA VAL A 23 10.92 -12.23 12.02
C VAL A 23 10.43 -13.48 11.29
N THR A 24 11.21 -14.55 11.36
CA THR A 24 10.83 -15.86 10.88
C THR A 24 9.86 -16.44 11.89
N LEU A 25 8.78 -16.99 11.38
CA LEU A 25 7.74 -17.69 12.14
C LEU A 25 8.24 -19.07 12.64
N ASP A 26 9.55 -19.17 12.93
CA ASP A 26 10.29 -20.43 13.13
C ASP A 26 10.71 -20.64 14.60
N GLY A 27 10.37 -19.72 15.49
CA GLY A 27 10.40 -20.00 16.92
C GLY A 27 9.08 -20.63 17.34
N ASN A 28 9.13 -21.60 18.26
CA ASN A 28 8.03 -22.25 18.99
C ASN A 28 7.13 -21.27 19.79
N ARG A 29 6.79 -20.10 19.22
CA ARG A 29 5.89 -19.11 19.77
C ARG A 29 4.47 -19.61 19.55
N SER A 30 3.76 -19.87 20.63
CA SER A 30 2.31 -20.06 20.60
C SER A 30 1.67 -18.77 20.07
N LEU A 31 1.24 -18.77 18.81
CA LEU A 31 0.47 -17.67 18.24
C LEU A 31 -0.98 -17.80 18.66
N THR A 32 -1.62 -16.68 18.97
CA THR A 32 -3.07 -16.68 19.17
C THR A 32 -3.77 -16.92 17.82
N VAL A 33 -4.97 -17.50 17.85
CA VAL A 33 -5.79 -17.76 16.65
C VAL A 33 -5.92 -16.52 15.76
N LYS A 34 -6.13 -15.35 16.37
CA LYS A 34 -6.27 -14.09 15.66
C LYS A 34 -4.98 -13.69 14.92
N GLU A 35 -3.83 -13.89 15.53
CA GLU A 35 -2.53 -13.58 14.94
C GLU A 35 -2.18 -14.56 13.81
N ALA A 36 -2.47 -15.85 14.01
CA ALA A 36 -2.32 -16.87 12.97
C ALA A 36 -3.16 -16.53 11.74
N ILE A 37 -4.44 -16.17 11.92
CA ILE A 37 -5.31 -15.73 10.82
C ILE A 37 -4.78 -14.45 10.18
N ARG A 38 -4.27 -13.49 10.95
CA ARG A 38 -3.70 -12.26 10.39
C ARG A 38 -2.46 -12.52 9.53
N ALA A 39 -1.60 -13.46 9.94
CA ALA A 39 -0.43 -13.88 9.19
C ALA A 39 -0.82 -14.65 7.91
N LEU A 40 -1.86 -15.48 7.99
CA LEU A 40 -2.37 -16.28 6.87
C LEU A 40 -3.33 -15.51 5.95
N ALA A 41 -3.90 -14.39 6.40
CA ALA A 41 -4.89 -13.58 5.68
C ALA A 41 -4.57 -13.33 4.19
N PRO A 42 -3.34 -12.93 3.77
CA PRO A 42 -3.04 -12.76 2.35
C PRO A 42 -3.17 -14.07 1.54
N THR A 43 -2.89 -15.22 2.16
CA THR A 43 -3.08 -16.53 1.55
C THR A 43 -4.55 -16.92 1.52
N LEU A 44 -5.29 -16.69 2.61
CA LEU A 44 -6.72 -16.99 2.68
C LEU A 44 -7.55 -16.14 1.70
N GLU A 45 -7.20 -14.86 1.49
CA GLU A 45 -7.81 -14.02 0.46
C GLU A 45 -7.56 -14.56 -0.95
N ARG A 46 -6.35 -15.06 -1.22
CA ARG A 46 -6.04 -15.70 -2.51
C ARG A 46 -6.83 -16.99 -2.71
N MET A 47 -7.03 -17.78 -1.65
CA MET A 47 -7.87 -18.98 -1.70
C MET A 47 -9.32 -18.60 -2.01
N LYS A 48 -9.89 -17.61 -1.32
CA LYS A 48 -11.26 -17.14 -1.62
C LYS A 48 -11.41 -16.67 -3.07
N LYS A 49 -10.42 -15.98 -3.62
CA LYS A 49 -10.40 -15.56 -5.05
C LYS A 49 -10.30 -16.73 -6.03
N ARG A 50 -9.79 -17.88 -5.60
CA ARG A 50 -9.72 -19.12 -6.40
C ARG A 50 -11.01 -19.93 -6.35
N GLY A 51 -12.04 -19.45 -5.64
CA GLY A 51 -13.32 -20.13 -5.52
C GLY A 51 -13.47 -21.01 -4.28
N PHE A 52 -12.50 -21.02 -3.36
CA PHE A 52 -12.68 -21.71 -2.08
C PHE A 52 -13.70 -20.97 -1.22
N ASP A 53 -14.67 -21.72 -0.68
CA ASP A 53 -15.64 -21.15 0.22
C ASP A 53 -15.05 -20.88 1.61
N THR A 54 -15.67 -19.98 2.36
CA THR A 54 -15.26 -19.65 3.73
C THR A 54 -15.32 -20.87 4.64
N GLN A 55 -16.27 -21.78 4.41
CA GLN A 55 -16.35 -23.03 5.16
C GLN A 55 -15.18 -23.97 4.86
N GLU A 56 -14.88 -24.22 3.58
CA GLU A 56 -13.77 -25.09 3.17
C GLU A 56 -12.42 -24.57 3.69
N ILE A 57 -12.24 -23.25 3.73
CA ILE A 57 -11.05 -22.64 4.30
C ILE A 57 -10.99 -22.91 5.81
N ALA A 58 -12.11 -22.77 6.53
CA ALA A 58 -12.16 -23.08 7.97
C ALA A 58 -11.83 -24.55 8.25
N GLU A 59 -12.37 -25.49 7.47
CA GLU A 59 -12.07 -26.92 7.59
C GLU A 59 -10.58 -27.21 7.37
N LYS A 60 -9.95 -26.63 6.35
CA LYS A 60 -8.50 -26.76 6.13
C LYS A 60 -7.66 -26.15 7.25
N LEU A 61 -8.15 -25.10 7.91
CA LEU A 61 -7.50 -24.55 9.10
C LEU A 61 -7.63 -25.50 10.30
N HIS A 62 -8.77 -26.17 10.47
CA HIS A 62 -8.97 -27.18 11.51
C HIS A 62 -8.02 -28.37 11.34
N GLU A 63 -7.86 -28.87 10.11
CA GLU A 63 -6.89 -29.94 9.78
C GLU A 63 -5.45 -29.56 10.15
N LYS A 64 -5.14 -28.25 10.20
CA LYS A 64 -3.82 -27.73 10.60
C LYS A 64 -3.74 -27.33 12.07
N GLY A 65 -4.75 -27.67 12.87
CA GLY A 65 -4.79 -27.43 14.31
C GLY A 65 -5.32 -26.05 14.74
N LEU A 66 -5.98 -25.31 13.83
CA LEU A 66 -6.63 -24.04 14.13
C LEU A 66 -8.15 -24.22 14.10
N ASP A 67 -8.73 -24.57 15.26
CA ASP A 67 -10.18 -24.71 15.44
C ASP A 67 -10.88 -23.34 15.40
N ILE A 68 -11.50 -23.03 14.26
CA ILE A 68 -12.19 -21.78 13.99
C ILE A 68 -13.49 -21.98 13.22
N LYS A 69 -14.58 -21.44 13.77
CA LYS A 69 -15.86 -21.44 13.05
C LYS A 69 -15.80 -20.53 11.82
N PRO A 70 -16.45 -20.90 10.69
CA PRO A 70 -16.55 -20.04 9.50
C PRO A 70 -16.96 -18.57 9.76
N PRO A 71 -17.94 -18.24 10.65
CA PRO A 71 -18.26 -16.84 10.95
C PRO A 71 -17.12 -16.08 11.65
N THR A 72 -16.34 -16.77 12.49
CA THR A 72 -15.17 -16.18 13.16
C THR A 72 -14.07 -15.88 12.16
N LEU A 73 -13.83 -16.79 11.21
CA LEU A 73 -12.89 -16.58 10.12
C LEU A 73 -13.28 -15.36 9.27
N ALA A 74 -14.56 -15.26 8.86
CA ALA A 74 -15.06 -14.14 8.08
C ALA A 74 -14.87 -12.80 8.79
N LYS A 75 -15.13 -12.75 10.11
CA LYS A 75 -14.92 -11.57 10.95
C LYS A 75 -13.45 -11.11 10.92
N TYR A 76 -12.51 -12.03 11.15
CA TYR A 76 -11.09 -11.68 11.18
C TYR A 76 -10.53 -11.30 9.81
N LEU A 77 -11.01 -11.91 8.72
CA LEU A 77 -10.66 -11.50 7.36
C LEU A 77 -11.14 -10.06 7.07
N ASN A 78 -12.34 -9.68 7.53
CA ASN A 78 -12.84 -8.32 7.38
C ASN A 78 -12.02 -7.29 8.19
N GLU A 79 -11.62 -7.65 9.42
CA GLU A 79 -10.72 -6.82 10.25
C GLU A 79 -9.36 -6.61 9.55
N PHE A 80 -8.83 -7.63 8.90
CA PHE A 80 -7.58 -7.53 8.13
C PHE A 80 -7.70 -6.53 6.96
N ARG A 81 -8.80 -6.56 6.22
CA ARG A 81 -9.08 -5.62 5.11
C ARG A 81 -9.15 -4.18 5.58
N ARG A 82 -9.84 -3.93 6.70
CA ARG A 82 -9.97 -2.59 7.32
C ARG A 82 -8.63 -2.00 7.76
N GLY A 83 -7.68 -2.84 8.17
CA GLY A 83 -6.34 -2.39 8.55
C GLY A 83 -5.40 -2.11 7.37
N LYS A 84 -5.63 -2.72 6.19
CA LYS A 84 -4.84 -2.50 4.97
C LYS A 84 -5.15 -1.14 4.32
N ASP A 85 -6.40 -0.72 4.38
CA ASP A 85 -6.87 0.56 3.83
C ASP A 85 -6.21 1.78 4.51
N ARG A 86 -5.78 1.62 5.77
CA ARG A 86 -5.09 2.67 6.54
C ARG A 86 -3.59 2.82 6.23
N LYS A 87 -3.05 2.08 5.26
CA LYS A 87 -1.62 2.11 4.89
C LYS A 87 -1.33 2.72 3.52
N THR A 88 -2.30 3.36 2.89
CA THR A 88 -2.00 4.45 1.95
C THR A 88 -1.79 5.74 2.75
N ASP A 89 -0.78 5.72 3.63
CA ASP A 89 -0.16 6.91 4.22
C ASP A 89 0.82 7.44 3.18
N THR A 90 0.29 7.98 2.09
CA THR A 90 1.03 8.99 1.34
C THR A 90 0.93 10.25 2.20
N PRO A 91 2.03 10.83 2.70
CA PRO A 91 1.93 12.10 3.41
C PRO A 91 1.25 13.12 2.47
N PRO A 92 0.25 13.89 2.94
CA PRO A 92 -0.33 14.93 2.11
C PRO A 92 0.79 15.86 1.63
N PRO A 93 0.81 16.26 0.34
CA PRO A 93 1.79 17.23 -0.13
C PRO A 93 1.67 18.50 0.74
N PRO A 94 2.79 19.12 1.14
CA PRO A 94 2.73 20.33 1.96
C PRO A 94 2.01 21.41 1.17
N VAL A 95 0.84 21.83 1.67
CA VAL A 95 0.12 23.00 1.20
C VAL A 95 0.93 24.22 1.65
N GLU A 96 1.83 24.71 0.80
CA GLU A 96 2.44 26.03 0.99
C GLU A 96 1.42 27.12 0.65
N THR A 97 0.66 27.56 1.65
CA THR A 97 -0.02 28.86 1.62
C THR A 97 0.84 29.89 2.33
N LYS A 98 1.65 30.62 1.56
CA LYS A 98 2.05 31.99 1.89
C LYS A 98 1.74 32.89 0.69
N LYS A 99 0.59 33.55 0.75
CA LYS A 99 0.37 34.83 0.04
C LYS A 99 1.32 35.86 0.64
N VAL A 100 2.04 36.64 -0.17
CA VAL A 100 1.90 38.11 -0.30
C VAL A 100 2.70 38.58 -1.53
N ALA A 101 2.10 39.55 -2.23
CA ALA A 101 2.41 40.20 -3.50
C ALA A 101 3.82 40.81 -3.69
N LEU A 102 4.33 40.74 -4.93
CA LEU A 102 4.69 41.91 -5.76
C LEU A 102 4.79 41.50 -7.25
N ALA A 103 4.31 42.35 -8.14
CA ALA A 103 4.11 42.15 -9.59
C ALA A 103 5.41 42.30 -10.43
N PRO A 104 5.33 42.52 -11.76
CA PRO A 104 5.14 41.58 -12.89
C PRO A 104 6.42 41.46 -13.75
N GLN A 105 6.55 40.47 -14.66
CA GLN A 105 7.17 40.58 -16.02
C GLN A 105 7.46 39.21 -16.70
N PRO A 106 7.69 39.15 -18.04
CA PRO A 106 7.09 38.18 -18.95
C PRO A 106 8.11 37.23 -19.63
N ASN A 107 7.58 36.39 -20.52
CA ASN A 107 8.26 35.57 -21.54
C ASN A 107 8.82 34.20 -21.12
N ARG A 108 8.07 33.15 -21.49
CA ARG A 108 8.58 31.79 -21.67
C ARG A 108 8.34 31.37 -23.11
N PRO A 109 9.37 31.01 -23.91
CA PRO A 109 9.15 30.49 -25.24
C PRO A 109 8.73 29.01 -25.20
N ALA A 110 8.01 28.65 -26.27
CA ALA A 110 7.18 27.48 -26.47
C ALA A 110 7.90 26.12 -26.35
N THR A 111 7.15 25.11 -25.92
CA THR A 111 7.47 23.70 -26.21
C THR A 111 6.22 23.03 -26.76
N VAL A 112 6.43 22.43 -27.92
CA VAL A 112 5.51 21.97 -28.96
C VAL A 112 4.65 20.79 -28.48
N LYS A 113 3.36 20.79 -28.85
CA LYS A 113 2.45 19.63 -28.71
C LYS A 113 2.37 18.88 -30.05
N PRO A 114 2.43 17.53 -30.09
CA PRO A 114 2.24 16.77 -31.31
C PRO A 114 0.76 16.38 -31.49
N GLY A 115 0.26 16.40 -32.73
CA GLY A 115 -0.88 15.54 -33.11
C GLY A 115 -2.09 16.18 -33.79
N GLU A 116 -1.94 17.22 -34.61
CA GLU A 116 -3.04 17.73 -35.44
C GLU A 116 -2.89 17.18 -36.88
N PHE A 117 -3.44 16.01 -37.13
CA PHE A 117 -3.65 15.50 -38.49
C PHE A 117 -5.00 16.04 -39.00
N VAL A 118 -4.94 17.00 -39.91
CA VAL A 118 -6.10 17.56 -40.62
C VAL A 118 -6.51 16.57 -41.72
N ILE A 119 -7.70 15.98 -41.60
CA ILE A 119 -8.35 15.24 -42.68
C ILE A 119 -9.48 16.14 -43.19
N THR A 120 -9.21 16.87 -44.27
CA THR A 120 -10.23 17.55 -45.07
C THR A 120 -10.79 16.59 -46.12
N PRO A 121 -12.07 16.20 -46.06
CA PRO A 121 -12.77 15.69 -47.23
C PRO A 121 -13.16 16.85 -48.15
N ASP A 122 -12.81 16.68 -49.42
CA ASP A 122 -13.02 17.58 -50.54
C ASP A 122 -14.47 17.47 -51.08
N THR A 123 -14.95 18.60 -51.65
CA THR A 123 -16.07 18.77 -52.63
C THR A 123 -17.55 18.58 -52.18
N PRO A 124 -18.56 19.13 -52.90
CA PRO A 124 -18.84 20.54 -53.24
C PRO A 124 -20.36 20.91 -53.14
N LEU A 125 -20.77 22.19 -53.13
CA LEU A 125 -22.05 22.67 -53.71
C LEU A 125 -22.14 24.22 -53.57
N ASP A 126 -22.06 25.02 -54.61
CA ASP A 126 -23.07 25.33 -55.65
C ASP A 126 -23.89 26.60 -55.31
N GLU A 127 -23.84 27.53 -56.27
CA GLU A 127 -24.83 28.55 -56.65
C GLU A 127 -25.54 29.42 -55.58
N LEU A 128 -25.25 30.73 -55.58
CA LEU A 128 -26.13 31.77 -56.18
C LEU A 128 -25.45 33.17 -56.19
#